data_AF-A0A9X8QLP2-F1
#
_entry.id   AF-A0A9X8QLP2-F1
#
_cell.length_a   1.000
_cell.length_b   1.000
_cell.length_c   1.000
_cell.angle_alpha   90.00
_cell.angle_beta   90.00
_cell.angle_gamma   90.00
#
_symmetry.space_group_name_H-M   'P 1'
#
loop_
_entity.id
_entity.type
_entity.pdbx_description
1 polymer ?
#
loop_
_entity_poly.entity_id
_entity_poly.type
_entity_poly.pdbx_seq_one_letter_code
_entity_poly.pdbx_strand_id
1 'polypeptide(L)'
;MSFSDIPLKYRLAAFWQWFLISLIVITGTLLTYFPMGPLVALTGRASSKHPQGKALNARHSQKYLDLGASGWWEYWNSPYALLRPWNNYEDGLLGEPSGKTSARDKGRERKRWFIYLWLCRNPFNWAKRSSRLLACFPNDCDIDWWGSAESITDKAPVAEGWYFVRAKDRTTGRVYYGYRSVTLNSDGTVNQARIGYKVEPRHAREVQDADDLDKAFTLRYQMHAEAD
;
A
#
# COMPACT_ATOMS: atom_id res chain seq x y z
N MET A 1 19.92 1.83 -20.18
CA MET A 1 20.52 2.11 -18.86
C MET A 1 20.64 0.80 -18.10
N SER A 2 21.78 0.54 -17.49
CA SER A 2 22.09 -0.67 -16.74
C SER A 2 22.04 -0.42 -15.22
N PHE A 3 21.89 -1.46 -14.40
CA PHE A 3 21.95 -1.32 -12.94
C PHE A 3 23.32 -0.80 -12.44
N SER A 4 24.39 -1.02 -13.21
CA SER A 4 25.73 -0.48 -12.92
C SER A 4 25.83 1.04 -13.08
N ASP A 5 24.90 1.68 -13.80
CA ASP A 5 24.88 3.13 -14.00
C ASP A 5 24.48 3.88 -12.71
N ILE A 6 23.93 3.16 -11.72
CA ILE A 6 23.55 3.72 -10.42
C ILE A 6 24.80 3.77 -9.51
N PRO A 7 25.14 4.95 -8.94
CA PRO A 7 26.27 5.08 -8.03
C PRO A 7 26.24 4.04 -6.91
N LEU A 8 27.36 3.34 -6.69
CA LEU A 8 27.46 2.23 -5.73
C LEU A 8 26.99 2.64 -4.32
N LYS A 9 27.30 3.88 -3.89
CA LYS A 9 26.85 4.44 -2.61
C LYS A 9 25.33 4.39 -2.44
N TYR A 10 24.55 4.62 -3.51
CA TYR A 10 23.09 4.59 -3.45
C TYR A 10 22.55 3.18 -3.48
N ARG A 11 23.20 2.27 -4.22
CA ARG A 11 22.84 0.84 -4.22
C ARG A 11 23.03 0.21 -2.84
N LEU A 12 24.16 0.47 -2.18
CA LEU A 12 24.44 -0.02 -0.83
C LEU A 12 23.49 0.59 0.21
N ALA A 13 23.23 1.90 0.14
CA ALA A 13 22.26 2.55 1.03
C ALA A 13 20.84 1.99 0.86
N ALA A 14 20.44 1.72 -0.38
CA ALA A 14 19.15 1.10 -0.70
C ALA A 14 19.05 -0.32 -0.11
N PHE A 15 20.09 -1.14 -0.30
CA PHE A 15 20.13 -2.50 0.26
C PHE A 15 19.92 -2.50 1.78
N TRP A 16 20.66 -1.67 2.52
CA TRP A 16 20.52 -1.58 3.98
C TRP A 16 19.17 -1.00 4.41
N GLN A 17 18.64 0.00 3.71
CA GLN A 17 17.31 0.52 3.98
C GLN A 17 16.24 -0.56 3.80
N TRP A 18 16.30 -1.32 2.71
CA TRP A 18 15.34 -2.40 2.45
C TRP A 18 15.46 -3.53 3.45
N PHE A 19 16.68 -3.89 3.87
CA PHE A 19 16.89 -4.87 4.94
C PHE A 19 16.19 -4.44 6.24
N LEU A 20 16.44 -3.20 6.69
CA LEU A 20 15.85 -2.66 7.91
C LEU A 20 14.32 -2.54 7.82
N ILE A 21 13.79 -2.02 6.71
CA ILE A 21 12.33 -1.91 6.53
C ILE A 21 11.70 -3.30 6.44
N SER A 22 12.35 -4.28 5.79
CA SER A 22 11.85 -5.65 5.73
C SER A 22 11.75 -6.25 7.13
N LEU A 23 12.73 -6.03 8.01
CA LEU A 23 12.67 -6.46 9.40
C LEU A 23 11.44 -5.85 10.11
N ILE A 24 11.20 -4.54 9.95
CA ILE A 24 10.04 -3.85 10.54
C ILE A 24 8.73 -4.43 9.99
N VAL A 25 8.62 -4.62 8.68
CA VAL A 25 7.42 -5.13 8.02
C VAL A 25 7.15 -6.58 8.42
N ILE A 26 8.17 -7.44 8.46
CA ILE A 26 8.05 -8.83 8.89
C ILE A 26 7.61 -8.88 10.35
N THR A 27 8.31 -8.17 11.24
CA THR A 27 7.97 -8.11 12.67
C THR A 27 6.53 -7.62 12.85
N GLY A 28 6.18 -6.56 12.14
CA GLY A 28 4.84 -6.01 12.14
C GLY A 28 3.76 -6.98 11.64
N THR A 29 4.06 -7.72 10.58
CA THR A 29 3.19 -8.75 10.01
C THR A 29 2.98 -9.88 11.01
N LEU A 30 4.06 -10.36 11.65
CA LEU A 30 3.98 -11.37 12.71
C LEU A 30 3.10 -10.88 13.87
N LEU A 31 3.32 -9.64 14.32
CA LEU A 31 2.49 -9.01 15.36
C LEU A 31 1.03 -8.86 14.94
N THR A 32 0.74 -8.75 13.64
CA THR A 32 -0.64 -8.71 13.13
C THR A 32 -1.36 -10.03 13.38
N TYR A 33 -0.68 -11.17 13.21
CA TYR A 33 -1.27 -12.48 13.55
C TYR A 33 -1.46 -12.62 15.06
N PHE A 34 -0.46 -12.24 15.86
CA PHE A 34 -0.57 -12.19 17.30
C PHE A 34 0.51 -11.29 17.92
N PRO A 35 0.19 -10.38 18.87
CA PRO A 35 -1.13 -10.18 19.50
C PRO A 35 -1.95 -9.01 18.92
N MET A 36 -1.40 -8.20 18.01
CA MET A 36 -1.97 -6.90 17.66
C MET A 36 -3.24 -6.99 16.82
N GLY A 37 -3.33 -7.89 15.84
CA GLY A 37 -4.55 -8.07 15.05
C GLY A 37 -5.75 -8.53 15.89
N PRO A 38 -5.62 -9.55 16.76
CA PRO A 38 -6.69 -9.92 17.69
C PRO A 38 -7.10 -8.76 18.60
N LEU A 39 -6.14 -7.98 19.13
CA LEU A 39 -6.45 -6.80 19.96
C LEU A 39 -7.22 -5.74 19.18
N VAL A 40 -6.83 -5.41 17.94
CA VAL A 40 -7.59 -4.47 17.10
C VAL A 40 -8.99 -5.01 16.81
N ALA A 41 -9.13 -6.29 16.47
CA ALA A 41 -10.43 -6.90 16.20
C ALA A 41 -11.35 -6.93 17.45
N LEU A 42 -10.78 -7.10 18.64
CA LEU A 42 -11.52 -7.08 19.91
C LEU A 42 -11.97 -5.67 20.31
N THR A 43 -11.13 -4.68 20.03
CA THR A 43 -11.35 -3.27 20.43
C THR A 43 -11.98 -2.41 19.33
N GLY A 44 -12.19 -2.97 18.14
CA GLY A 44 -12.78 -2.30 16.99
C GLY A 44 -14.22 -1.88 17.27
N ARG A 45 -14.55 -0.64 16.94
CA ARG A 45 -15.89 -0.07 17.10
C ARG A 45 -16.23 0.87 15.95
N ALA A 46 -17.52 1.12 15.73
CA ALA A 46 -17.98 2.13 14.78
C ALA A 46 -17.36 3.50 15.10
N SER A 47 -16.86 4.17 14.06
CA SER A 47 -16.24 5.48 14.21
C SER A 47 -17.25 6.59 13.90
N SER A 48 -17.13 7.71 14.60
CA SER A 48 -17.91 8.92 14.34
C SER A 48 -17.21 9.90 13.39
N LYS A 49 -15.96 9.63 13.00
CA LYS A 49 -15.16 10.44 12.07
C LYS A 49 -14.22 9.57 11.25
N HIS A 50 -14.22 9.77 9.93
CA HIS A 50 -13.24 9.17 9.04
C HIS A 50 -11.99 10.06 9.03
N PRO A 51 -10.76 9.52 9.14
CA PRO A 51 -9.54 10.33 9.13
C PRO A 51 -9.36 11.15 7.85
N GLN A 52 -9.85 10.62 6.73
CA GLN A 52 -9.85 11.27 5.41
C GLN A 52 -11.17 12.00 5.08
N GLY A 53 -12.07 12.18 6.05
CA GLY A 53 -13.35 12.89 5.83
C GLY A 53 -14.37 12.15 4.95
N LYS A 54 -14.14 10.88 4.59
CA LYS A 54 -15.09 10.06 3.83
C LYS A 54 -16.39 9.83 4.62
N ALA A 55 -17.48 9.56 3.89
CA ALA A 55 -18.72 9.11 4.49
C ALA A 55 -18.47 7.89 5.38
N LEU A 56 -19.13 7.82 6.54
CA LEU A 56 -18.94 6.74 7.53
C LEU A 56 -19.86 5.55 7.29
N ASN A 57 -20.85 5.74 6.43
CA ASN A 57 -21.79 4.74 5.98
C ASN A 57 -21.99 4.87 4.47
N ALA A 58 -22.19 3.73 3.83
CA ALA A 58 -22.49 3.68 2.41
C ALA A 58 -23.36 2.45 2.14
N ARG A 59 -24.34 2.59 1.25
CA ARG A 59 -25.09 1.43 0.77
C ARG A 59 -24.20 0.65 -0.20
N HIS A 60 -24.13 -0.66 -0.03
CA HIS A 60 -23.42 -1.50 -0.98
C HIS A 60 -24.07 -1.44 -2.36
N SER A 61 -23.27 -1.58 -3.42
CA SER A 61 -23.79 -1.62 -4.79
C SER A 61 -24.69 -2.85 -5.00
N GLN A 62 -25.70 -2.73 -5.87
CA GLN A 62 -26.68 -3.79 -6.14
C GLN A 62 -26.00 -5.11 -6.53
N LYS A 63 -24.96 -5.02 -7.38
CA LYS A 63 -24.11 -6.15 -7.78
C LYS A 63 -23.66 -7.02 -6.60
N TYR A 64 -23.23 -6.41 -5.49
CA TYR A 64 -22.73 -7.17 -4.33
C TYR A 64 -23.84 -7.51 -3.34
N LEU A 65 -24.95 -6.78 -3.31
CA LEU A 65 -26.16 -7.18 -2.59
C LEU A 65 -26.67 -8.52 -3.10
N ASP A 66 -26.73 -8.68 -4.43
CA ASP A 66 -27.17 -9.93 -5.08
C ASP A 66 -26.24 -11.11 -4.74
N LEU A 67 -25.00 -10.83 -4.36
CA LEU A 67 -24.00 -11.84 -3.96
C LEU A 67 -24.00 -12.13 -2.44
N GLY A 68 -24.89 -11.51 -1.68
CA GLY A 68 -25.10 -11.73 -0.25
C GLY A 68 -24.37 -10.73 0.67
N ALA A 69 -24.08 -9.51 0.19
CA ALA A 69 -23.57 -8.45 1.05
C ALA A 69 -24.66 -7.96 2.04
N SER A 70 -24.25 -7.36 3.16
CA SER A 70 -25.14 -7.02 4.29
C SER A 70 -26.09 -5.83 4.08
N GLY A 71 -26.07 -5.17 2.93
CA GLY A 71 -26.84 -3.94 2.69
C GLY A 71 -26.03 -2.65 2.86
N TRP A 72 -25.30 -2.53 3.96
CA TRP A 72 -24.63 -1.29 4.37
C TRP A 72 -23.23 -1.54 4.89
N TRP A 73 -22.31 -0.69 4.45
CA TRP A 73 -20.98 -0.57 4.98
C TRP A 73 -20.98 0.44 6.14
N GLU A 74 -20.17 0.15 7.17
CA GLU A 74 -19.90 1.03 8.31
C GLU A 74 -18.39 1.11 8.54
N TYR A 75 -17.91 2.32 8.82
CA TYR A 75 -16.50 2.50 9.12
C TYR A 75 -16.17 2.19 10.59
N TRP A 76 -15.29 1.22 10.81
CA TRP A 76 -14.86 0.77 12.14
C TRP A 76 -13.35 0.88 12.33
N ASN A 77 -12.89 1.23 13.53
CA ASN A 77 -11.48 1.20 13.91
C ASN A 77 -11.28 0.97 15.41
N SER A 78 -10.08 0.55 15.81
CA SER A 78 -9.67 0.55 17.21
C SER A 78 -9.35 1.98 17.67
N PRO A 79 -9.84 2.41 18.85
CA PRO A 79 -9.57 3.75 19.36
C PRO A 79 -8.19 3.90 20.00
N TYR A 80 -7.50 2.80 20.30
CA TYR A 80 -6.28 2.83 21.09
C TYR A 80 -5.08 3.29 20.26
N ALA A 81 -4.35 4.28 20.76
CA ALA A 81 -3.23 4.89 20.05
C ALA A 81 -2.13 3.88 19.65
N LEU A 82 -1.83 2.92 20.53
CA LEU A 82 -0.84 1.86 20.29
C LEU A 82 -1.25 0.91 19.15
N LEU A 83 -2.55 0.75 18.90
CA LEU A 83 -3.10 -0.14 17.88
C LEU A 83 -3.25 0.54 16.51
N ARG A 84 -3.01 1.86 16.42
CA ARG A 84 -3.13 2.64 15.18
C ARG A 84 -2.35 2.06 14.00
N PRO A 85 -1.11 1.58 14.14
CA PRO A 85 -0.37 1.03 12.99
C PRO A 85 -1.07 -0.16 12.32
N TRP A 86 -1.90 -0.90 13.06
CA TRP A 86 -2.64 -2.06 12.58
C TRP A 86 -4.09 -1.75 12.19
N ASN A 87 -4.59 -0.53 12.42
CA ASN A 87 -5.91 -0.15 11.94
C ASN A 87 -5.91 0.01 10.42
N ASN A 88 -6.97 -0.46 9.76
CA ASN A 88 -7.23 -0.12 8.37
C ASN A 88 -8.02 1.19 8.31
N TYR A 89 -7.39 2.30 7.91
CA TYR A 89 -8.04 3.61 7.85
C TYR A 89 -8.56 4.02 6.47
N GLU A 90 -8.36 3.18 5.46
CA GLU A 90 -8.87 3.41 4.11
C GLU A 90 -10.31 2.95 3.97
N ASP A 91 -10.55 1.75 4.50
CA ASP A 91 -11.78 0.97 4.38
C ASP A 91 -12.38 0.65 5.77
N GLY A 92 -11.66 0.95 6.86
CA GLY A 92 -12.08 0.49 8.18
C GLY A 92 -11.91 -1.03 8.33
N LEU A 93 -12.35 -1.53 9.48
CA LEU A 93 -12.31 -2.94 9.82
C LEU A 93 -13.35 -3.80 9.08
N LEU A 94 -14.35 -3.19 8.43
CA LEU A 94 -15.46 -3.88 7.76
C LEU A 94 -15.33 -3.98 6.24
N GLY A 95 -14.15 -3.70 5.67
CA GLY A 95 -13.90 -3.80 4.24
C GLY A 95 -14.28 -2.56 3.46
N GLU A 96 -14.40 -2.61 2.13
CA GLU A 96 -14.63 -1.41 1.31
C GLU A 96 -16.12 -1.05 1.13
N PRO A 97 -16.46 0.24 0.86
CA PRO A 97 -17.84 0.70 0.66
C PRO A 97 -18.61 0.04 -0.47
N SER A 98 -17.93 -0.52 -1.48
CA SER A 98 -18.59 -1.13 -2.64
C SER A 98 -19.47 -2.33 -2.24
N GLY A 99 -19.11 -3.04 -1.16
CA GLY A 99 -19.75 -4.28 -0.72
C GLY A 99 -19.07 -5.56 -1.19
N LYS A 100 -17.97 -5.45 -1.97
CA LYS A 100 -17.20 -6.61 -2.45
C LYS A 100 -16.75 -7.52 -1.31
N THR A 101 -16.19 -6.95 -0.24
CA THR A 101 -15.73 -7.71 0.92
C THR A 101 -16.90 -8.33 1.69
N SER A 102 -17.96 -7.56 1.94
CA SER A 102 -19.18 -8.08 2.58
C SER A 102 -19.77 -9.27 1.81
N ALA A 103 -19.80 -9.22 0.48
CA ALA A 103 -20.24 -10.34 -0.36
C ALA A 103 -19.34 -11.58 -0.24
N ARG A 104 -18.01 -11.40 -0.13
CA ARG A 104 -17.07 -12.52 0.12
C ARG A 104 -17.35 -13.20 1.45
N ASP A 105 -17.76 -12.43 2.45
CA ASP A 105 -18.02 -12.92 3.80
C ASP A 105 -19.49 -13.31 4.03
N LYS A 106 -20.34 -13.14 3.01
CA LYS A 106 -21.80 -13.40 3.03
C LYS A 106 -22.52 -12.57 4.10
N GLY A 107 -22.19 -11.28 4.20
CA GLY A 107 -22.80 -10.35 5.14
C GLY A 107 -22.35 -10.55 6.58
N ARG A 108 -21.26 -11.31 6.81
CA ARG A 108 -20.74 -11.65 8.15
C ARG A 108 -19.53 -10.81 8.55
N GLU A 109 -19.24 -9.73 7.85
CA GLU A 109 -18.08 -8.87 8.10
C GLU A 109 -18.03 -8.32 9.54
N ARG A 110 -19.18 -8.16 10.22
CA ARG A 110 -19.26 -7.71 11.62
C ARG A 110 -18.75 -8.74 12.63
N LYS A 111 -18.56 -10.01 12.24
CA LYS A 111 -18.04 -11.03 13.15
C LYS A 111 -16.53 -10.80 13.34
N ARG A 112 -16.09 -10.85 14.60
CA ARG A 112 -14.68 -10.61 15.00
C ARG A 112 -13.65 -11.40 14.18
N TRP A 113 -13.97 -12.63 13.79
CA TRP A 113 -13.10 -13.45 12.94
C TRP A 113 -12.87 -12.82 11.56
N PHE A 114 -13.91 -12.30 10.90
CA PHE A 114 -13.79 -11.65 9.60
C PHE A 114 -13.08 -10.30 9.69
N ILE A 115 -13.35 -9.54 10.75
CA ILE A 115 -12.58 -8.33 11.09
C ILE A 115 -11.08 -8.66 11.24
N TYR A 116 -10.75 -9.72 12.00
CA TYR A 116 -9.38 -10.17 12.17
C TYR A 116 -8.72 -10.58 10.83
N LEU A 117 -9.42 -11.36 10.01
CA LEU A 117 -8.91 -11.75 8.69
C LEU A 117 -8.63 -10.54 7.79
N TRP A 118 -9.45 -9.49 7.90
CA TRP A 118 -9.24 -8.25 7.17
C TRP A 118 -7.97 -7.52 7.61
N LEU A 119 -7.67 -7.54 8.90
CA LEU A 119 -6.43 -6.98 9.45
C LEU A 119 -5.20 -7.73 8.98
N CYS A 120 -5.23 -9.07 8.94
CA CYS A 120 -4.12 -9.89 8.45
C CYS A 120 -3.75 -9.60 6.98
N ARG A 121 -4.70 -9.11 6.17
CA ARG A 121 -4.44 -8.77 4.75
C ARG A 121 -3.72 -7.44 4.56
N ASN A 122 -3.83 -6.53 5.54
CA ASN A 122 -3.33 -5.16 5.42
C ASN A 122 -2.47 -4.77 6.62
N PRO A 123 -1.40 -5.53 6.94
CA PRO A 123 -0.49 -5.14 8.00
C PRO A 123 0.10 -3.78 7.61
N PHE A 124 0.02 -2.79 8.51
CA PHE A 124 0.68 -1.49 8.36
C PHE A 124 0.07 -0.53 7.32
N ASN A 125 -1.21 -0.69 6.94
CA ASN A 125 -1.86 0.25 6.01
C ASN A 125 -1.84 1.71 6.52
N TRP A 126 -1.98 1.90 7.84
CA TRP A 126 -1.84 3.23 8.42
C TRP A 126 -0.40 3.74 8.38
N ALA A 127 0.53 2.97 8.95
CA ALA A 127 1.91 3.42 9.15
C ALA A 127 2.59 3.73 7.82
N LYS A 128 2.28 2.97 6.76
CA LYS A 128 2.80 3.20 5.41
C LYS A 128 2.21 4.45 4.73
N ARG A 129 1.13 5.03 5.26
CA ARG A 129 0.44 6.24 4.76
C ARG A 129 0.58 7.46 5.68
N SER A 130 1.00 7.27 6.92
CA SER A 130 1.05 8.34 7.92
C SER A 130 2.44 8.60 8.47
N SER A 131 3.38 7.67 8.25
CA SER A 131 4.71 7.77 8.81
C SER A 131 5.74 8.11 7.76
N ARG A 132 6.45 9.23 7.98
CA ARG A 132 7.72 9.56 7.29
C ARG A 132 8.88 8.60 7.66
N LEU A 133 8.58 7.50 8.33
CA LEU A 133 9.47 6.34 8.44
C LEU A 133 9.32 5.40 7.24
N LEU A 134 8.09 5.24 6.75
CA LEU A 134 7.70 4.21 5.78
C LEU A 134 7.09 4.80 4.49
N ALA A 135 6.95 6.13 4.43
CA ALA A 135 6.35 6.87 3.32
C ALA A 135 7.21 8.10 2.99
N CYS A 136 7.35 8.39 1.69
CA CYS A 136 7.72 9.70 1.17
C CYS A 136 6.52 10.16 0.35
N PHE A 137 5.81 11.18 0.81
CA PHE A 137 4.70 11.73 0.03
C PHE A 137 5.29 12.42 -1.20
N PRO A 138 4.90 12.05 -2.43
CA PRO A 138 5.55 12.56 -3.64
C PRO A 138 5.70 14.08 -3.67
N ASN A 139 4.67 14.80 -3.24
CA ASN A 139 4.64 16.26 -3.20
C ASN A 139 5.56 16.88 -2.12
N ASP A 140 6.10 16.10 -1.19
CA ASP A 140 7.01 16.52 -0.11
C ASP A 140 8.48 16.16 -0.40
N CYS A 141 8.76 15.51 -1.53
CA CYS A 141 10.06 14.88 -1.78
C CYS A 141 10.73 15.41 -3.06
N ASP A 142 12.07 15.51 -3.04
CA ASP A 142 12.89 15.67 -4.24
C ASP A 142 13.21 14.28 -4.79
N ILE A 143 12.94 14.04 -6.07
CA ILE A 143 12.99 12.71 -6.67
C ILE A 143 14.08 12.65 -7.75
N ASP A 144 15.09 11.82 -7.52
CA ASP A 144 16.06 11.42 -8.56
C ASP A 144 15.65 10.06 -9.14
N TRP A 145 15.73 9.95 -10.46
CA TRP A 145 15.30 8.78 -11.22
C TRP A 145 16.39 8.23 -12.13
N TRP A 146 16.55 6.91 -12.15
CA TRP A 146 17.39 6.18 -13.10
C TRP A 146 16.57 5.05 -13.72
N GLY A 147 16.43 5.02 -15.04
CA GLY A 147 15.61 4.01 -15.70
C GLY A 147 15.70 4.02 -17.22
N SER A 148 15.26 2.93 -17.83
CA SER A 148 15.21 2.76 -19.30
C SER A 148 14.09 3.55 -19.98
N ALA A 149 13.08 3.97 -19.24
CA ALA A 149 11.92 4.72 -19.74
C ALA A 149 11.42 5.74 -18.72
N GLU A 150 10.85 6.85 -19.23
CA GLU A 150 10.23 7.90 -18.43
C GLU A 150 8.76 7.63 -18.10
N SER A 151 8.13 6.66 -18.74
CA SER A 151 6.80 6.18 -18.40
C SER A 151 6.87 4.73 -17.92
N ILE A 152 6.33 4.47 -16.74
CA ILE A 152 6.15 3.10 -16.25
C ILE A 152 4.75 3.01 -15.71
N THR A 153 3.89 2.45 -16.52
CA THR A 153 2.50 2.19 -16.15
C THR A 153 2.38 0.72 -15.76
N ASP A 154 1.62 0.46 -14.70
CA ASP A 154 1.20 -0.89 -14.33
C ASP A 154 0.13 -1.42 -15.34
N LYS A 155 -0.32 -0.59 -16.30
CA LYS A 155 -1.48 -0.77 -17.18
C LYS A 155 -1.20 -0.68 -18.70
N ALA A 156 0.07 -0.80 -19.11
CA ALA A 156 0.56 -0.76 -20.51
C ALA A 156 0.66 0.62 -21.20
N PRO A 157 1.62 0.81 -22.14
CA PRO A 157 2.73 -0.08 -22.48
C PRO A 157 3.85 -0.03 -21.43
N VAL A 158 4.40 -1.20 -21.09
CA VAL A 158 5.46 -1.33 -20.08
C VAL A 158 6.80 -1.50 -20.81
N ALA A 159 7.74 -0.60 -20.54
CA ALA A 159 9.10 -0.78 -21.02
C ALA A 159 9.85 -1.80 -20.15
N GLU A 160 10.69 -2.62 -20.78
CA GLU A 160 11.58 -3.52 -20.06
C GLU A 160 12.74 -2.75 -19.42
N GLY A 161 13.29 -3.34 -18.37
CA GLY A 161 14.55 -2.94 -17.78
C GLY A 161 14.47 -2.69 -16.28
N TRP A 162 15.47 -1.97 -15.80
CA TRP A 162 15.63 -1.64 -14.39
C TRP A 162 15.32 -0.18 -14.15
N TYR A 163 14.76 0.06 -12.98
CA TYR A 163 14.27 1.34 -12.54
C TYR A 163 14.66 1.53 -11.08
N PHE A 164 15.30 2.66 -10.79
CA PHE A 164 15.72 3.01 -9.46
C PHE A 164 15.31 4.44 -9.17
N VAL A 165 14.77 4.64 -7.98
CA VAL A 165 14.33 5.94 -7.50
C VAL A 165 14.99 6.24 -6.17
N ARG A 166 15.41 7.50 -6.02
CA ARG A 166 15.82 8.08 -4.76
C ARG A 166 14.93 9.27 -4.49
N ALA A 167 14.08 9.18 -3.47
CA ALA A 167 13.31 10.32 -2.99
C ALA A 167 13.94 10.87 -1.71
N LYS A 168 14.07 12.19 -1.59
CA LYS A 168 14.54 12.88 -0.39
C LYS A 168 13.43 13.78 0.14
N ASP A 169 12.93 13.50 1.34
CA ASP A 169 11.92 14.35 1.99
C ASP A 169 12.52 15.73 2.29
N ARG A 170 11.86 16.79 1.82
CA ARG A 170 12.36 18.17 1.88
C ARG A 170 12.40 18.73 3.30
N THR A 171 11.56 18.23 4.20
CA THR A 171 11.49 18.71 5.59
C THR A 171 12.50 18.00 6.50
N THR A 172 12.60 16.68 6.39
CA THR A 172 13.37 15.83 7.30
C THR A 172 14.75 15.47 6.74
N GLY A 173 14.96 15.68 5.44
CA GLY A 173 16.18 15.28 4.74
C GLY A 173 16.32 13.77 4.55
N ARG A 174 15.32 12.98 4.98
CA ARG A 174 15.36 11.52 4.90
C ARG A 174 15.35 11.05 3.46
N VAL A 175 16.13 10.01 3.17
CA VAL A 175 16.25 9.43 1.84
C VAL A 175 15.55 8.07 1.77
N TYR A 176 14.90 7.83 0.64
CA TYR A 176 14.06 6.69 0.37
C TYR A 176 14.44 6.11 -0.98
N TYR A 177 14.68 4.80 -1.01
CA TYR A 177 15.09 4.09 -2.22
C TYR A 177 14.00 3.14 -2.70
N GLY A 178 13.72 3.17 -3.99
CA GLY A 178 12.81 2.24 -4.65
C GLY A 178 13.47 1.59 -5.86
N TYR A 179 13.05 0.38 -6.15
CA TYR A 179 13.57 -0.44 -7.22
C TYR A 179 12.43 -1.16 -7.92
N ARG A 180 12.51 -1.21 -9.24
CA ARG A 180 11.61 -1.99 -10.08
C ARG A 180 12.40 -2.67 -11.19
N SER A 181 12.17 -3.95 -11.36
CA SER A 181 12.54 -4.74 -12.53
C SER A 181 11.31 -5.00 -13.35
N VAL A 182 11.42 -4.89 -14.67
CA VAL A 182 10.40 -5.33 -15.62
C VAL A 182 11.07 -6.18 -16.68
N THR A 183 10.54 -7.37 -16.88
CA THR A 183 10.89 -8.31 -17.95
C THR A 183 9.61 -8.77 -18.63
N LEU A 184 9.59 -8.80 -19.95
CA LEU A 184 8.51 -9.38 -20.75
C LEU A 184 8.85 -10.84 -21.03
N ASN A 185 7.88 -11.71 -20.77
CA ASN A 185 7.94 -13.09 -21.18
C ASN A 185 7.68 -13.19 -22.69
N SER A 186 8.04 -14.33 -23.29
CA SER A 186 7.84 -14.60 -24.72
C SER A 186 6.37 -14.57 -25.15
N ASP A 187 5.44 -14.80 -24.23
CA ASP A 187 3.99 -14.74 -24.43
C ASP A 187 3.42 -13.32 -24.28
N GLY A 188 4.27 -12.30 -24.09
CA GLY A 188 3.88 -10.91 -23.89
C GLY A 188 3.43 -10.58 -22.46
N THR A 189 3.45 -11.55 -21.54
CA THR A 189 3.13 -11.28 -20.13
C THR A 189 4.28 -10.54 -19.43
N VAL A 190 3.92 -9.70 -18.46
CA VAL A 190 4.89 -8.88 -17.72
C VAL A 190 5.25 -9.53 -16.39
N ASN A 191 6.52 -9.86 -16.21
CA ASN A 191 7.10 -10.22 -14.92
C ASN A 191 7.80 -8.99 -14.33
N GLN A 192 7.43 -8.62 -13.11
CA GLN A 192 7.99 -7.47 -12.42
C GLN A 192 8.32 -7.75 -10.94
N ALA A 193 9.47 -7.23 -10.52
CA ALA A 193 9.89 -7.22 -9.13
C ALA A 193 9.99 -5.78 -8.65
N ARG A 194 9.21 -5.40 -7.63
CA ARG A 194 9.21 -4.06 -7.03
C ARG A 194 9.59 -4.15 -5.55
N ILE A 195 10.62 -3.42 -5.16
CA ILE A 195 11.07 -3.30 -3.77
C ILE A 195 11.20 -1.83 -3.42
N GLY A 196 10.67 -1.41 -2.29
CA GLY A 196 10.77 -0.02 -1.85
C GLY A 196 9.59 0.83 -2.29
N TYR A 197 9.82 2.10 -2.56
CA TYR A 197 8.74 3.08 -2.71
C TYR A 197 8.07 3.00 -4.09
N LYS A 198 6.73 3.04 -4.12
CA LYS A 198 5.94 3.08 -5.37
C LYS A 198 5.93 4.49 -5.97
N VAL A 199 7.09 5.00 -6.36
CA VAL A 199 7.23 6.28 -7.07
C VAL A 199 7.42 6.01 -8.56
N GLU A 200 6.79 6.81 -9.40
CA GLU A 200 6.87 6.79 -10.85
C GLU A 200 7.54 8.09 -11.32
N PRO A 201 8.16 8.13 -12.52
CA PRO A 201 8.86 9.32 -12.98
C PRO A 201 7.97 10.56 -13.06
N ARG A 202 6.69 10.41 -13.43
CA ARG A 202 5.71 11.51 -13.45
C ARG A 202 5.54 12.19 -12.10
N HIS A 203 5.70 11.46 -10.99
CA HIS A 203 5.60 12.03 -9.65
C HIS A 203 6.72 13.03 -9.33
N ALA A 204 7.82 13.02 -10.09
CA ALA A 204 8.89 14.01 -9.97
C ALA A 204 8.56 15.33 -10.69
N ARG A 205 7.56 15.33 -11.58
CA ARG A 205 7.27 16.42 -12.51
C ARG A 205 5.89 17.04 -12.28
N GLU A 206 4.97 16.29 -11.71
CA GLU A 206 3.57 16.67 -11.54
C GLU A 206 3.15 16.63 -10.07
N VAL A 207 2.39 17.64 -9.63
CA VAL A 207 1.71 17.62 -8.33
C VAL A 207 0.62 16.54 -8.40
N GLN A 208 0.67 15.59 -7.48
CA GLN A 208 -0.28 14.48 -7.46
C GLN A 208 -1.60 14.87 -6.78
N ASP A 209 -2.70 14.35 -7.30
CA ASP A 209 -4.03 14.46 -6.71
C ASP A 209 -4.12 13.69 -5.39
N ALA A 210 -5.11 14.05 -4.55
CA ALA A 210 -5.28 13.51 -3.20
C ALA A 210 -5.30 11.97 -3.14
N ASP A 211 -5.87 11.33 -4.16
CA ASP A 211 -5.97 9.86 -4.26
C ASP A 211 -4.64 9.19 -4.63
N ASP A 212 -3.69 9.94 -5.20
CA ASP A 212 -2.37 9.48 -5.59
C ASP A 212 -1.27 9.83 -4.57
N LEU A 213 -1.60 10.53 -3.48
CA LEU A 213 -0.65 10.89 -2.42
C LEU A 213 -0.16 9.68 -1.60
N ASP A 214 -0.91 8.58 -1.60
CA ASP A 214 -0.68 7.40 -0.77
C ASP A 214 0.39 6.43 -1.36
N LYS A 215 1.52 6.97 -1.87
CA LYS A 215 2.62 6.14 -2.36
C LYS A 215 3.52 5.68 -1.22
N ALA A 216 3.33 4.44 -0.81
CA ALA A 216 4.01 3.82 0.32
C ALA A 216 5.16 2.87 -0.10
N PHE A 217 5.96 2.46 0.89
CA PHE A 217 6.82 1.29 0.77
C PHE A 217 6.00 0.06 0.36
N THR A 218 6.47 -0.65 -0.66
CA THR A 218 5.90 -1.89 -1.14
C THR A 218 6.99 -2.89 -1.51
N LEU A 219 6.83 -4.12 -1.04
CA LEU A 219 7.60 -5.26 -1.52
C LEU A 219 6.61 -6.14 -2.26
N ARG A 220 6.73 -6.17 -3.59
CA ARG A 220 5.83 -6.90 -4.48
C ARG A 220 6.64 -7.61 -5.54
N TYR A 221 6.43 -8.92 -5.64
CA TYR A 221 6.82 -9.69 -6.79
C TYR A 221 5.55 -10.09 -7.54
N GLN A 222 5.44 -9.73 -8.80
CA GLN A 222 4.26 -10.01 -9.62
C GLN A 222 4.71 -10.68 -10.91
N MET A 223 4.30 -11.92 -11.09
CA MET A 223 4.68 -12.73 -12.25
C MET A 223 3.84 -12.40 -13.51
N HIS A 224 2.64 -11.83 -13.33
CA HIS A 224 1.74 -11.47 -14.43
C HIS A 224 0.99 -10.16 -14.12
N ALA A 225 0.92 -9.26 -15.10
CA ALA A 225 -0.03 -8.15 -15.06
C ALA A 225 -1.45 -8.71 -15.09
N GLU A 226 -2.31 -8.32 -14.13
CA GLU A 226 -3.75 -8.56 -14.27
C GLU A 226 -4.22 -7.66 -15.42
N ALA A 227 -4.84 -8.26 -16.45
CA ALA A 227 -5.62 -7.49 -17.39
C ALA A 227 -6.83 -6.94 -16.63
N ASP A 228 -6.96 -5.62 -16.57
CA ASP A 228 -8.20 -4.96 -16.13
C ASP A 228 -9.33 -5.26 -17.13
#